data_AF-A0A1D6P3M0-F1
#
_entry.id   AF-A0A1D6P3M0-F1
#
_cell.length_a   1.000
_cell.length_b   1.000
_cell.length_c   1.000
_cell.angle_alpha   90.00
_cell.angle_beta   90.00
_cell.angle_gamma   90.00
#
_symmetry.space_group_name_H-M   'P 1'
#
loop_
_entity.id
_entity.type
_entity.pdbx_description
1 polymer ?
#
loop_
_entity_poly.entity_id
_entity_poly.type
_entity_poly.pdbx_seq_one_letter_code
_entity_poly.pdbx_strand_id
1 'polypeptide(L)'
;MGKVSNVVKKMTQEQILAFEKSGEVSFFGHCLKLDDIKVVRQFKRPENVSEKEIDAAGDGDVLVILDLRTDQSLFEAGVAREVVNRIQKLRKTAQLEPADPVDVYYESVGNDKNTLEEILKSQDQYIRDALGSPIVPKEMAPTDVVVLGEESHNVHDMSFVICIARSTPIISPDLLSHASGNSNHVEALRVYLLSKSLSRLKNQFQSGNGVITVDCIEGYPLIRLQLGKHVFLSAGDFYLASRS
;
A
#
# COMPACT_ATOMS: atom_id res chain seq x y z
N MET A 1 -3.63 -18.08 -58.82
CA MET A 1 -3.68 -17.46 -57.47
C MET A 1 -2.49 -17.77 -56.56
N GLY A 2 -1.89 -18.98 -56.59
CA GLY A 2 -0.78 -19.32 -55.67
C GLY A 2 0.50 -18.47 -55.78
N LYS A 3 0.87 -17.98 -56.98
CA LYS A 3 2.10 -17.20 -57.18
C LYS A 3 2.07 -15.82 -56.48
N VAL A 4 0.96 -15.08 -56.63
CA VAL A 4 0.79 -13.76 -56.01
C VAL A 4 0.72 -13.87 -54.49
N SER A 5 -0.09 -14.81 -53.97
CA SER A 5 -0.20 -15.04 -52.51
C SER A 5 1.14 -15.41 -51.87
N ASN A 6 1.98 -16.20 -52.55
CA ASN A 6 3.31 -16.54 -52.05
C ASN A 6 4.26 -15.35 -51.98
N VAL A 7 4.15 -14.38 -52.91
CA VAL A 7 4.97 -13.17 -52.88
C VAL A 7 4.49 -12.22 -51.79
N VAL A 8 3.17 -12.06 -51.63
CA VAL A 8 2.58 -11.25 -50.55
C VAL A 8 3.05 -11.75 -49.18
N LYS A 9 3.04 -13.07 -48.95
CA LYS A 9 3.53 -13.67 -47.68
C LYS A 9 5.04 -13.52 -47.44
N LYS A 10 5.81 -13.17 -48.46
CA LYS A 10 7.28 -12.99 -48.41
C LYS A 10 7.71 -11.53 -48.52
N MET A 11 6.76 -10.58 -48.49
CA MET A 11 7.10 -9.16 -48.48
C MET A 11 8.00 -8.85 -47.28
N THR A 12 9.05 -8.06 -47.51
CA THR A 12 9.89 -7.57 -46.42
C THR A 12 9.15 -6.51 -45.61
N GLN A 13 9.65 -6.21 -44.42
CA GLN A 13 9.03 -5.19 -43.56
C GLN A 13 9.00 -3.81 -44.24
N GLU A 14 10.05 -3.46 -44.97
CA GLU A 14 10.12 -2.22 -45.75
C GLU A 14 9.06 -2.19 -46.86
N GLN A 15 8.83 -3.32 -47.53
CA GLN A 15 7.80 -3.45 -48.57
C GLN A 15 6.39 -3.37 -48.00
N ILE A 16 6.14 -3.96 -46.83
CA ILE A 16 4.86 -3.88 -46.13
C ILE A 16 4.58 -2.42 -45.72
N LEU A 17 5.57 -1.74 -45.13
CA LEU A 17 5.45 -0.33 -44.76
C LEU A 17 5.24 0.58 -45.98
N ALA A 18 5.93 0.29 -47.10
CA ALA A 18 5.73 1.02 -48.34
C ALA A 18 4.31 0.82 -48.90
N PHE A 19 3.78 -0.40 -48.87
CA PHE A 19 2.41 -0.72 -49.27
C PHE A 19 1.36 -0.02 -48.39
N GLU A 20 1.53 -0.03 -47.07
CA GLU A 20 0.63 0.68 -46.15
C GLU A 20 0.64 2.20 -46.41
N LYS A 21 1.78 2.76 -46.83
CA LYS A 21 1.90 4.19 -47.17
C LYS A 21 1.38 4.54 -48.57
N SER A 22 1.59 3.68 -49.56
CA SER A 22 1.14 3.91 -50.94
C SER A 22 -0.33 3.57 -51.16
N GLY A 23 -0.89 2.66 -50.37
CA GLY A 23 -2.26 2.15 -50.50
C GLY A 23 -2.44 1.08 -51.59
N GLU A 24 -1.41 0.82 -52.39
CA GLU A 24 -1.42 -0.19 -53.46
C GLU A 24 -0.02 -0.77 -53.74
N VAL A 25 0.01 -2.04 -54.17
CA VAL A 25 1.22 -2.75 -54.59
C VAL A 25 0.91 -3.65 -55.79
N SER A 26 1.83 -3.73 -56.75
CA SER A 26 1.64 -4.52 -57.97
C SER A 26 2.62 -5.69 -58.06
N PHE A 27 2.10 -6.91 -58.25
CA PHE A 27 2.88 -8.13 -58.48
C PHE A 27 2.38 -8.89 -59.69
N PHE A 28 3.29 -9.25 -60.61
CA PHE A 28 2.97 -10.01 -61.84
C PHE A 28 1.80 -9.42 -62.65
N GLY A 29 1.69 -8.08 -62.71
CA GLY A 29 0.61 -7.39 -63.42
C GLY A 29 -0.73 -7.31 -62.67
N HIS A 30 -0.81 -7.81 -61.44
CA HIS A 30 -1.96 -7.65 -60.56
C HIS A 30 -1.72 -6.51 -59.57
N CYS A 31 -2.60 -5.50 -59.55
CA CYS A 31 -2.60 -4.45 -58.53
C CYS A 31 -3.46 -4.89 -57.34
N LEU A 32 -2.90 -4.83 -56.14
CA LEU A 32 -3.54 -5.16 -54.87
C LEU A 32 -3.64 -3.88 -54.03
N LYS A 33 -4.82 -3.64 -53.45
CA LYS A 33 -5.12 -2.50 -52.58
C LYS A 33 -5.23 -2.93 -51.12
N LEU A 34 -5.44 -1.97 -50.23
CA LEU A 34 -5.61 -2.21 -48.78
C LEU A 34 -6.71 -3.24 -48.46
N ASP A 35 -7.77 -3.30 -49.27
CA ASP A 35 -8.87 -4.26 -49.07
C ASP A 35 -8.48 -5.71 -49.46
N ASP A 36 -7.42 -5.88 -50.27
CA ASP A 36 -6.98 -7.18 -50.78
C ASP A 36 -5.97 -7.88 -49.84
N ILE A 37 -5.30 -7.12 -48.97
CA ILE A 37 -4.23 -7.61 -48.10
C ILE A 37 -4.50 -7.22 -46.66
N LYS A 38 -4.75 -8.23 -45.81
CA LYS A 38 -4.77 -8.04 -44.35
C LYS A 38 -3.35 -8.06 -43.80
N VAL A 39 -2.86 -6.91 -43.34
CA VAL A 39 -1.62 -6.81 -42.56
C VAL A 39 -1.94 -7.14 -41.10
N VAL A 40 -1.20 -8.08 -40.52
CA VAL A 40 -1.30 -8.42 -39.09
C VAL A 40 0.05 -8.15 -38.45
N ARG A 41 0.08 -7.25 -37.48
CA ARG A 41 1.28 -6.98 -36.69
C ARG A 41 1.42 -8.07 -35.63
N GLN A 42 2.60 -8.66 -35.54
CA GLN A 42 2.94 -9.63 -34.49
C GLN A 42 4.21 -9.17 -33.81
N PHE A 43 4.26 -9.33 -32.49
CA PHE A 43 5.47 -9.07 -31.73
C PHE A 43 6.50 -10.17 -31.99
N LYS A 44 7.70 -9.79 -32.43
CA LYS A 44 8.84 -10.69 -32.50
C LYS A 44 9.70 -10.48 -31.25
N ARG A 45 9.72 -11.48 -30.36
CA ARG A 45 10.57 -11.44 -29.16
C ARG A 45 12.05 -11.34 -29.54
N PRO A 46 12.87 -10.60 -28.77
CA PRO A 46 14.33 -10.68 -28.86
C PRO A 46 14.83 -12.11 -28.60
N GLU A 47 15.94 -12.51 -29.23
CA GLU A 47 16.47 -13.87 -29.16
C GLU A 47 16.86 -14.31 -27.72
N ASN A 48 17.13 -13.34 -26.88
CA ASN A 48 17.64 -13.48 -25.52
C ASN A 48 16.56 -13.30 -24.43
N VAL A 49 15.27 -13.35 -24.78
CA VAL A 49 14.15 -13.20 -23.83
C VAL A 49 13.14 -14.32 -24.01
N SER A 50 12.81 -15.01 -22.93
CA SER A 50 11.87 -16.13 -22.94
C SER A 50 10.40 -15.69 -22.90
N GLU A 51 9.47 -16.59 -23.25
CA GLU A 51 8.02 -16.32 -23.15
C GLU A 51 7.55 -16.06 -21.71
N LYS A 52 8.33 -16.49 -20.72
CA LYS A 52 8.04 -16.25 -19.30
C LYS A 52 8.44 -14.84 -18.84
N GLU A 53 9.29 -14.18 -19.60
CA GLU A 53 9.83 -12.85 -19.26
C GLU A 53 9.14 -11.74 -20.03
N ILE A 54 8.67 -12.00 -21.25
CA ILE A 54 7.86 -11.04 -22.01
C ILE A 54 6.70 -11.74 -22.68
N ASP A 55 5.51 -11.22 -22.40
CA ASP A 55 4.28 -11.58 -23.10
C ASP A 55 3.81 -10.41 -23.97
N ALA A 56 3.16 -10.72 -25.09
CA ALA A 56 2.65 -9.70 -25.98
C ALA A 56 1.36 -10.16 -26.65
N ALA A 57 0.36 -9.28 -26.63
CA ALA A 57 -0.91 -9.48 -27.28
C ALA A 57 -1.21 -8.27 -28.16
N GLY A 58 -1.75 -8.53 -29.35
CA GLY A 58 -2.13 -7.47 -30.29
C GLY A 58 -3.52 -7.71 -30.84
N ASP A 59 -4.25 -6.62 -31.08
CA ASP A 59 -5.52 -6.62 -31.81
C ASP A 59 -5.50 -5.47 -32.82
N GLY A 60 -5.46 -5.84 -34.11
CA GLY A 60 -5.36 -4.92 -35.23
C GLY A 60 -4.16 -3.97 -35.13
N ASP A 61 -4.44 -2.72 -34.76
CA ASP A 61 -3.48 -1.62 -34.69
C ASP A 61 -2.87 -1.42 -33.29
N VAL A 62 -3.34 -2.15 -32.28
CA VAL A 62 -2.82 -2.06 -30.91
C VAL A 62 -1.97 -3.28 -30.62
N LEU A 63 -0.75 -3.04 -30.09
CA LEU A 63 0.13 -4.07 -29.56
C LEU A 63 0.49 -3.71 -28.11
N VAL A 64 0.20 -4.62 -27.19
CA VAL A 64 0.59 -4.53 -25.79
C VAL A 64 1.74 -5.51 -25.55
N ILE A 65 2.81 -5.02 -24.95
CA ILE A 65 3.97 -5.83 -24.56
C ILE A 65 4.09 -5.68 -23.04
N LEU A 66 4.05 -6.79 -22.32
CA LEU A 66 4.14 -6.84 -20.88
C LEU A 66 5.46 -7.50 -20.47
N ASP A 67 6.26 -6.77 -19.70
CA ASP A 67 7.44 -7.32 -19.04
C ASP A 67 7.00 -8.09 -17.79
N LEU A 68 7.27 -9.39 -17.78
CA LEU A 68 6.92 -10.33 -16.72
C LEU A 68 8.10 -10.65 -15.81
N ARG A 69 9.27 -10.03 -16.03
CA ARG A 69 10.43 -10.23 -15.17
C ARG A 69 10.11 -9.74 -13.77
N THR A 70 10.13 -10.65 -12.81
CA THR A 70 9.97 -10.31 -11.40
C THR A 70 11.25 -9.65 -10.92
N ASP A 71 11.15 -8.40 -10.48
CA ASP A 71 12.19 -7.77 -9.68
C ASP A 71 11.82 -7.81 -8.19
N GLN A 72 12.79 -7.46 -7.35
CA GLN A 72 12.59 -7.43 -5.91
C GLN A 72 11.44 -6.49 -5.52
N SER A 73 11.32 -5.31 -6.15
CA SER A 73 10.25 -4.36 -5.83
C SER A 73 8.84 -4.91 -6.16
N LEU A 74 8.71 -5.69 -7.23
CA LEU A 74 7.46 -6.38 -7.58
C LEU A 74 7.11 -7.46 -6.56
N PHE A 75 8.11 -8.20 -6.06
CA PHE A 75 7.92 -9.16 -4.99
C PHE A 75 7.46 -8.48 -3.69
N GLU A 76 8.15 -7.42 -3.26
CA GLU A 76 7.81 -6.66 -2.05
C GLU A 76 6.40 -6.06 -2.15
N ALA A 77 6.05 -5.49 -3.31
CA ALA A 77 4.71 -4.98 -3.57
C ALA A 77 3.66 -6.11 -3.57
N GLY A 78 4.01 -7.32 -4.03
CA GLY A 78 3.17 -8.51 -3.94
C GLY A 78 2.86 -8.89 -2.48
N VAL A 79 3.91 -9.00 -1.66
CA VAL A 79 3.79 -9.29 -0.22
C VAL A 79 2.95 -8.23 0.49
N ALA A 80 3.19 -6.94 0.22
CA ALA A 80 2.41 -5.85 0.81
C ALA A 80 0.93 -5.90 0.43
N ARG A 81 0.61 -6.23 -0.83
CA ARG A 81 -0.79 -6.46 -1.27
C ARG A 81 -1.43 -7.61 -0.50
N GLU A 82 -0.70 -8.69 -0.28
CA GLU A 82 -1.20 -9.83 0.51
C GLU A 82 -1.46 -9.44 1.97
N VAL A 83 -0.53 -8.74 2.61
CA VAL A 83 -0.67 -8.24 3.99
C VAL A 83 -1.90 -7.35 4.11
N VAL A 84 -2.05 -6.34 3.23
CA VAL A 84 -3.23 -5.47 3.19
C VAL A 84 -4.52 -6.28 3.04
N ASN A 85 -4.53 -7.26 2.14
CA ASN A 85 -5.68 -8.14 1.96
C ASN A 85 -6.02 -8.96 3.22
N ARG A 86 -5.02 -9.43 3.98
CA ARG A 86 -5.26 -10.13 5.25
C ARG A 86 -5.86 -9.19 6.30
N ILE A 87 -5.33 -7.97 6.44
CA ILE A 87 -5.87 -6.95 7.35
C ILE A 87 -7.32 -6.63 7.01
N GLN A 88 -7.61 -6.39 5.73
CA GLN A 88 -8.97 -6.07 5.28
C GLN A 88 -9.95 -7.23 5.53
N LYS A 89 -9.51 -8.49 5.41
CA LYS A 89 -10.31 -9.66 5.79
C LYS A 89 -10.54 -9.71 7.29
N LEU A 90 -9.49 -9.51 8.09
CA LEU A 90 -9.59 -9.48 9.55
C LEU A 90 -10.55 -8.39 10.06
N ARG A 91 -10.55 -7.20 9.43
CA ARG A 91 -11.55 -6.15 9.71
C ARG A 91 -12.99 -6.63 9.51
N LYS A 92 -13.24 -7.34 8.40
CA LYS A 92 -14.57 -7.90 8.11
C LYS A 92 -14.96 -8.98 9.12
N THR A 93 -14.04 -9.86 9.49
CA THR A 93 -14.26 -10.88 10.53
C THR A 93 -14.58 -10.24 11.89
N ALA A 94 -13.90 -9.14 12.22
CA ALA A 94 -14.14 -8.34 13.41
C ALA A 94 -15.38 -7.41 13.32
N GLN A 95 -16.16 -7.49 12.22
CA GLN A 95 -17.36 -6.69 11.97
C GLN A 95 -17.14 -5.18 11.99
N LEU A 96 -15.96 -4.75 11.54
CA LEU A 96 -15.58 -3.34 11.45
C LEU A 96 -15.91 -2.77 10.08
N GLU A 97 -16.40 -1.54 10.05
CA GLU A 97 -16.59 -0.78 8.82
C GLU A 97 -15.26 -0.18 8.34
N PRO A 98 -15.10 0.10 7.03
CA PRO A 98 -13.88 0.70 6.50
C PRO A 98 -13.45 1.99 7.18
N ALA A 99 -14.40 2.80 7.67
CA ALA A 99 -14.16 4.08 8.34
C ALA A 99 -13.84 3.96 9.84
N ASP A 100 -13.99 2.77 10.44
CA ASP A 100 -13.75 2.59 11.87
C ASP A 100 -12.26 2.77 12.20
N PRO A 101 -11.91 3.65 13.16
CA PRO A 101 -10.53 3.88 13.55
C PRO A 101 -9.99 2.66 14.30
N VAL A 102 -8.94 2.06 13.74
CA VAL A 102 -8.22 0.94 14.34
C VAL A 102 -6.72 1.12 14.20
N ASP A 103 -5.98 0.63 15.19
CA ASP A 103 -4.54 0.46 15.08
C ASP A 103 -4.26 -0.96 14.58
N VAL A 104 -3.34 -1.06 13.62
CA VAL A 104 -2.92 -2.35 13.05
C VAL A 104 -1.50 -2.63 13.50
N TYR A 105 -1.32 -3.78 14.15
CA TYR A 105 -0.05 -4.26 14.64
C TYR A 105 0.38 -5.52 13.91
N TYR A 106 1.69 -5.68 13.74
CA TYR A 106 2.28 -6.92 13.24
C TYR A 106 3.35 -7.44 14.20
N GLU A 107 3.47 -8.77 14.28
CA GLU A 107 4.54 -9.46 14.98
C GLU A 107 5.11 -10.54 14.06
N SER A 108 6.39 -10.45 13.71
CA SER A 108 7.03 -11.50 12.92
C SER A 108 7.29 -12.73 13.77
N VAL A 109 7.00 -13.91 13.23
CA VAL A 109 7.23 -15.20 13.87
C VAL A 109 8.37 -15.91 13.15
N GLY A 110 9.44 -16.24 13.88
CA GLY A 110 10.61 -16.92 13.33
C GLY A 110 11.78 -16.00 12.95
N ASN A 111 12.70 -16.51 12.13
CA ASN A 111 13.97 -15.85 11.85
C ASN A 111 13.88 -14.74 10.77
N ASP A 112 12.75 -14.63 10.07
CA ASP A 112 12.57 -13.71 8.92
C ASP A 112 12.09 -12.30 9.34
N LYS A 113 12.30 -11.93 10.60
CA LYS A 113 11.83 -10.66 11.18
C LYS A 113 12.26 -9.44 10.38
N ASN A 114 13.52 -9.41 9.97
CA ASN A 114 14.08 -8.26 9.25
C ASN A 114 13.49 -8.13 7.84
N THR A 115 13.27 -9.25 7.14
CA THR A 115 12.75 -9.24 5.77
C THR A 115 11.35 -8.65 5.71
N LEU A 116 10.43 -9.11 6.56
CA LEU A 116 9.06 -8.58 6.58
C LEU A 116 9.05 -7.09 6.97
N GLU A 117 9.84 -6.70 7.97
CA GLU A 117 9.94 -5.31 8.40
C GLU A 117 10.47 -4.39 7.28
N GLU A 118 11.46 -4.83 6.51
CA GLU A 118 11.99 -4.08 5.36
C GLU A 118 10.92 -3.89 4.28
N ILE A 119 10.15 -4.94 3.97
CA ILE A 119 9.06 -4.89 2.98
C ILE A 119 7.95 -3.94 3.43
N LEU A 120 7.52 -4.03 4.69
CA LEU A 120 6.48 -3.15 5.24
C LEU A 120 6.94 -1.69 5.26
N LYS A 121 8.23 -1.44 5.49
CA LYS A 121 8.82 -0.10 5.39
C LYS A 121 8.91 0.40 3.95
N SER A 122 9.31 -0.45 3.00
CA SER A 122 9.46 -0.05 1.58
C SER A 122 8.11 0.25 0.93
N GLN A 123 7.05 -0.44 1.36
CA GLN A 123 5.69 -0.30 0.85
C GLN A 123 4.76 0.52 1.78
N ASP A 124 5.32 1.27 2.75
CA ASP A 124 4.57 2.01 3.76
C ASP A 124 3.53 2.97 3.15
N GLN A 125 3.89 3.68 2.06
CA GLN A 125 2.96 4.57 1.37
C GLN A 125 1.74 3.82 0.81
N TYR A 126 1.96 2.71 0.10
CA TYR A 126 0.89 1.88 -0.44
C TYR A 126 -0.03 1.34 0.66
N ILE A 127 0.57 0.87 1.77
CA ILE A 127 -0.17 0.34 2.92
C ILE A 127 -1.07 1.44 3.53
N ARG A 128 -0.53 2.64 3.74
CA ARG A 128 -1.29 3.78 4.28
C ARG A 128 -2.42 4.20 3.36
N ASP A 129 -2.19 4.24 2.04
CA ASP A 129 -3.23 4.58 1.08
C ASP A 129 -4.36 3.53 1.05
N ALA A 130 -4.02 2.25 1.25
CA ALA A 130 -4.99 1.16 1.23
C ALA A 130 -5.75 0.95 2.55
N LEU A 131 -5.13 1.25 3.70
CA LEU A 131 -5.71 1.01 5.04
C LEU A 131 -6.17 2.29 5.74
N GLY A 132 -5.65 3.45 5.37
CA GLY A 132 -5.85 4.72 6.06
C GLY A 132 -4.97 4.89 7.32
N SER A 133 -4.12 3.91 7.63
CA SER A 133 -3.21 3.91 8.77
C SER A 133 -1.92 3.13 8.44
N PRO A 134 -0.79 3.44 9.10
CA PRO A 134 0.40 2.59 9.01
C PRO A 134 0.18 1.26 9.74
N ILE A 135 1.08 0.32 9.50
CA ILE A 135 1.20 -0.93 10.28
C ILE A 135 2.35 -0.74 11.27
N VAL A 136 2.11 -1.05 12.54
CA VAL A 136 3.02 -0.76 13.65
C VAL A 136 3.58 -2.06 14.24
N PRO A 137 4.87 -2.15 14.61
CA PRO A 137 5.38 -3.32 15.32
C PRO A 137 4.61 -3.54 16.63
N LYS A 138 4.25 -4.79 16.94
CA LYS A 138 3.47 -5.16 18.14
C LYS A 138 4.17 -4.72 19.43
N GLU A 139 5.50 -4.62 19.43
CA GLU A 139 6.29 -4.15 20.57
C GLU A 139 6.01 -2.68 20.94
N MET A 140 5.45 -1.89 20.02
CA MET A 140 5.04 -0.51 20.27
C MET A 140 3.57 -0.39 20.70
N ALA A 141 2.84 -1.50 20.80
CA ALA A 141 1.47 -1.49 21.28
C ALA A 141 1.42 -1.14 22.78
N PRO A 142 0.48 -0.28 23.22
CA PRO A 142 0.23 -0.06 24.63
C PRO A 142 -0.14 -1.36 25.35
N THR A 143 0.28 -1.49 26.62
CA THR A 143 0.00 -2.69 27.42
C THR A 143 -1.49 -2.94 27.67
N ASP A 144 -2.31 -1.88 27.64
CA ASP A 144 -3.76 -1.91 27.84
C ASP A 144 -4.54 -1.82 26.53
N VAL A 145 -3.90 -2.11 25.40
CA VAL A 145 -4.55 -2.08 24.09
C VAL A 145 -5.69 -3.11 24.02
N VAL A 146 -6.85 -2.69 23.53
CA VAL A 146 -8.01 -3.58 23.37
C VAL A 146 -7.99 -4.21 21.99
N VAL A 147 -7.54 -5.47 21.92
CA VAL A 147 -7.50 -6.27 20.70
C VAL A 147 -8.93 -6.59 20.24
N LEU A 148 -9.20 -6.32 18.97
CA LEU A 148 -10.48 -6.57 18.30
C LEU A 148 -10.44 -7.84 17.45
N GLY A 149 -9.26 -8.20 16.95
CA GLY A 149 -9.03 -9.44 16.22
C GLY A 149 -7.54 -9.70 16.06
N GLU A 150 -7.17 -10.97 16.06
CA GLU A 150 -5.78 -11.41 15.88
C GLU A 150 -5.77 -12.69 15.05
N GLU A 151 -4.95 -12.73 14.00
CA GLU A 151 -4.81 -13.88 13.12
C GLU A 151 -3.34 -14.10 12.72
N SER A 152 -2.92 -15.36 12.69
CA SER A 152 -1.63 -15.77 12.18
C SER A 152 -1.69 -16.02 10.67
N HIS A 153 -0.65 -15.60 9.97
CA HIS A 153 -0.54 -15.74 8.53
C HIS A 153 0.84 -16.25 8.13
N ASN A 154 0.88 -16.87 6.95
CA ASN A 154 2.09 -17.19 6.23
C ASN A 154 1.96 -16.63 4.81
N VAL A 155 2.96 -15.87 4.38
CA VAL A 155 3.05 -15.28 3.04
C VAL A 155 4.49 -15.43 2.58
N HIS A 156 4.73 -16.14 1.47
CA HIS A 156 6.06 -16.34 0.89
C HIS A 156 7.11 -16.75 1.95
N ASP A 157 6.80 -17.79 2.73
CA ASP A 157 7.61 -18.34 3.84
C ASP A 157 7.76 -17.44 5.07
N MET A 158 7.33 -16.18 5.02
CA MET A 158 7.28 -15.29 6.18
C MET A 158 6.04 -15.60 7.01
N SER A 159 6.26 -15.98 8.28
CA SER A 159 5.19 -16.18 9.25
C SER A 159 5.06 -14.95 10.13
N PHE A 160 3.85 -14.45 10.32
CA PHE A 160 3.59 -13.29 11.16
C PHE A 160 2.16 -13.31 11.71
N VAL A 161 1.95 -12.57 12.80
CA VAL A 161 0.65 -12.32 13.41
C VAL A 161 0.23 -10.91 13.08
N ILE A 162 -1.02 -10.74 12.65
CA ILE A 162 -1.67 -9.44 12.52
C ILE A 162 -2.66 -9.28 13.66
N CYS A 163 -2.56 -8.15 14.35
CA CYS A 163 -3.49 -7.76 15.41
C CYS A 163 -4.15 -6.43 15.04
N ILE A 164 -5.47 -6.39 15.01
CA ILE A 164 -6.25 -5.17 14.90
C ILE A 164 -6.77 -4.83 16.29
N ALA A 165 -6.55 -3.59 16.72
CA ALA A 165 -6.96 -3.13 18.03
C ALA A 165 -7.69 -1.79 17.95
N ARG A 166 -8.44 -1.47 19.00
CA ARG A 166 -9.11 -0.18 19.13
C ARG A 166 -8.07 0.93 19.20
N SER A 167 -8.20 1.95 18.36
CA SER A 167 -7.33 3.12 18.46
C SER A 167 -7.54 3.85 19.78
N THR A 168 -6.45 4.14 20.46
CA THR A 168 -6.42 4.91 21.71
C THR A 168 -5.43 6.06 21.60
N PRO A 169 -5.67 7.17 22.33
CA PRO A 169 -4.71 8.25 22.38
C PRO A 169 -3.41 7.79 23.04
N ILE A 170 -2.29 8.08 22.38
CA ILE A 170 -0.94 7.81 22.87
C ILE A 170 -0.34 9.09 23.43
N ILE A 171 0.28 8.98 24.61
CA ILE A 171 1.03 10.07 25.23
C ILE A 171 2.50 9.95 24.84
N SER A 172 3.07 11.06 24.37
CA SER A 172 4.50 11.17 24.10
C SER A 172 5.33 11.22 25.39
N PRO A 173 6.56 10.66 25.40
CA PRO A 173 7.51 10.87 26.48
C PRO A 173 7.75 12.35 26.83
N ASP A 174 7.63 13.25 25.84
CA ASP A 174 7.79 14.69 26.01
C ASP A 174 6.80 15.29 27.04
N LEU A 175 5.64 14.65 27.24
CA LEU A 175 4.64 15.13 28.19
C LEU A 175 5.15 15.14 29.63
N LEU A 176 6.09 14.24 29.99
CA LEU A 176 6.68 14.24 31.33
C LEU A 176 7.40 15.55 31.63
N SER A 177 8.19 16.04 30.68
CA SER A 177 8.88 17.32 30.81
C SER A 177 7.88 18.48 30.87
N HIS A 178 6.80 18.39 30.08
CA HIS A 178 5.74 19.41 30.04
C HIS A 178 4.89 19.44 31.32
N ALA A 179 4.76 18.30 32.01
CA ALA A 179 4.12 18.17 33.31
C ALA A 179 5.10 18.41 34.48
N SER A 180 6.20 19.13 34.25
CA SER A 180 7.23 19.45 35.26
C SER A 180 7.83 18.22 35.94
N GLY A 181 7.95 17.10 35.21
CA GLY A 181 8.50 15.84 35.73
C GLY A 181 7.55 15.04 36.62
N ASN A 182 6.27 15.44 36.73
CA ASN A 182 5.31 14.77 37.60
C ASN A 182 4.66 13.57 36.90
N SER A 183 5.15 12.36 37.20
CA SER A 183 4.62 11.10 36.64
C SER A 183 3.15 10.86 37.00
N ASN A 184 2.72 11.25 38.21
CA ASN A 184 1.32 11.10 38.61
C ASN A 184 0.39 12.05 37.83
N HIS A 185 0.88 13.23 37.45
CA HIS A 185 0.15 14.14 36.57
C HIS A 185 0.00 13.54 35.16
N VAL A 186 1.08 12.96 34.61
CA VAL A 186 1.04 12.25 33.31
C VAL A 186 0.05 11.09 33.35
N GLU A 187 0.04 10.29 34.41
CA GLU A 187 -0.92 9.19 34.55
C GLU A 187 -2.36 9.69 34.70
N ALA A 188 -2.59 10.77 35.46
CA ALA A 188 -3.90 11.39 35.54
C ALA A 188 -4.38 11.91 34.17
N LEU A 189 -3.49 12.48 33.37
CA LEU A 189 -3.77 12.90 31.99
C LEU A 189 -4.06 11.70 31.09
N ARG A 190 -3.34 10.60 31.25
CA ARG A 190 -3.58 9.33 30.55
C ARG A 190 -4.99 8.82 30.80
N VAL A 191 -5.38 8.71 32.06
CA VAL A 191 -6.73 8.30 32.47
C VAL A 191 -7.78 9.26 31.90
N TYR A 192 -7.53 10.57 32.00
CA TYR A 192 -8.42 11.59 31.45
C TYR A 192 -8.63 11.43 29.93
N LEU A 193 -7.56 11.23 29.16
CA LEU A 193 -7.63 11.07 27.71
C LEU A 193 -8.32 9.76 27.32
N LEU A 194 -7.98 8.65 27.98
CA LEU A 194 -8.59 7.34 27.74
C LEU A 194 -10.08 7.30 28.11
N SER A 195 -10.53 8.15 29.03
CA SER A 195 -11.96 8.27 29.39
C SER A 195 -12.83 8.92 28.30
N LYS A 196 -12.23 9.58 27.31
CA LYS A 196 -12.95 10.27 26.24
C LYS A 196 -13.04 9.43 24.98
N SER A 197 -14.12 9.60 24.23
CA SER A 197 -14.19 9.02 22.88
C SER A 197 -13.19 9.69 21.94
N LEU A 198 -12.58 8.90 21.06
CA LEU A 198 -11.61 9.37 20.08
C LEU A 198 -12.17 10.49 19.18
N SER A 199 -13.43 10.36 18.76
CA SER A 199 -14.13 11.36 17.95
C SER A 199 -14.27 12.70 18.67
N ARG A 200 -14.56 12.69 19.98
CA ARG A 200 -14.64 13.92 20.79
C ARG A 200 -13.28 14.55 20.94
N LEU A 201 -12.24 13.76 21.23
CA LEU A 201 -10.87 14.27 21.30
C LEU A 201 -10.43 14.90 19.97
N LYS A 202 -10.67 14.21 18.86
CA LYS A 202 -10.36 14.71 17.51
C LYS A 202 -11.02 16.06 17.25
N ASN A 203 -12.32 16.18 17.53
CA ASN A 203 -13.06 17.43 17.35
C ASN A 203 -12.55 18.56 18.27
N GLN A 204 -12.17 18.23 19.51
CA GLN A 204 -11.59 19.21 20.46
C GLN A 204 -10.25 19.75 19.97
N PHE A 205 -9.34 18.87 19.53
CA PHE A 205 -8.07 19.30 18.95
C PHE A 205 -8.28 20.11 17.67
N GLN A 206 -9.20 19.72 16.78
CA GLN A 206 -9.50 20.49 15.57
C GLN A 206 -10.03 21.89 15.89
N SER A 207 -10.95 22.00 16.84
CA SER A 207 -11.52 23.29 17.26
C SER A 207 -10.49 24.20 17.94
N GLY A 208 -9.50 23.60 18.60
CA GLY A 208 -8.42 24.29 19.30
C GLY A 208 -7.14 24.49 18.48
N ASN A 209 -7.20 24.38 17.14
CA ASN A 209 -6.03 24.47 16.25
C ASN A 209 -4.87 23.54 16.67
N GLY A 210 -5.20 22.29 17.00
CA GLY A 210 -4.25 21.26 17.44
C GLY A 210 -3.89 21.32 18.92
N VAL A 211 -4.52 22.18 19.72
CA VAL A 211 -4.25 22.32 21.16
C VAL A 211 -5.52 22.19 21.99
N ILE A 212 -5.46 21.44 23.08
CA ILE A 212 -6.50 21.41 24.12
C ILE A 212 -5.92 21.85 25.46
N THR A 213 -6.75 22.44 26.31
CA THR A 213 -6.38 22.77 27.69
C THR A 213 -7.10 21.81 28.62
N VAL A 214 -6.36 21.20 29.54
CA VAL A 214 -6.90 20.32 30.58
C VAL A 214 -6.72 21.01 31.93
N ASP A 215 -7.82 21.40 32.55
CA ASP A 215 -7.90 22.15 33.80
C ASP A 215 -8.82 21.48 34.84
N CYS A 216 -9.42 20.35 34.48
CA CYS A 216 -10.44 19.67 35.29
C CYS A 216 -9.89 18.50 36.13
N ILE A 217 -8.57 18.29 36.17
CA ILE A 217 -7.96 17.24 36.99
C ILE A 217 -7.63 17.84 38.36
N GLU A 218 -8.39 17.44 39.38
CA GLU A 218 -8.18 17.89 40.75
C GLU A 218 -6.76 17.59 41.24
N GLY A 219 -6.14 18.54 41.93
CA GLY A 219 -4.79 18.41 42.48
C GLY A 219 -3.65 18.67 41.48
N TYR A 220 -3.94 18.98 40.22
CA TYR A 220 -2.93 19.27 39.21
C TYR A 220 -3.14 20.64 38.53
N PRO A 221 -2.05 21.30 38.10
CA PRO A 221 -2.15 22.57 37.39
C PRO A 221 -2.73 22.38 35.98
N LEU A 222 -3.32 23.44 35.43
CA LEU A 222 -3.77 23.43 34.05
C LEU A 222 -2.61 23.10 33.10
N ILE A 223 -2.86 22.31 32.07
CA ILE A 223 -1.85 21.91 31.10
C ILE A 223 -2.37 21.99 29.67
N ARG A 224 -1.52 22.41 28.73
CA ARG A 224 -1.88 22.55 27.32
C ARG A 224 -1.29 21.40 26.51
N LEU A 225 -2.15 20.51 26.03
CA LEU A 225 -1.75 19.36 25.24
C LEU A 225 -1.78 19.73 23.75
N GLN A 226 -0.69 19.46 23.04
CA GLN A 226 -0.57 19.67 21.61
C GLN A 226 -0.63 18.33 20.88
N LEU A 227 -1.52 18.24 19.89
CA LEU A 227 -1.62 17.09 18.99
C LEU A 227 -0.36 16.96 18.16
N GLY A 228 0.17 15.74 18.03
CA GLY A 228 1.40 15.47 17.29
C GLY A 228 2.69 15.79 18.07
N LYS A 229 2.58 16.25 19.32
CA LYS A 229 3.74 16.51 20.20
C LYS A 229 3.57 15.86 21.56
N HIS A 230 2.51 16.22 22.28
CA HIS A 230 2.21 15.69 23.62
C HIS A 230 1.28 14.47 23.54
N VAL A 231 0.33 14.50 22.59
CA VAL A 231 -0.70 13.48 22.41
C VAL A 231 -0.82 13.13 20.93
N PHE A 232 -1.01 11.85 20.63
CA PHE A 232 -1.33 11.30 19.32
C PHE A 232 -2.66 10.56 19.42
N LEU A 233 -3.48 10.54 18.37
CA LEU A 233 -4.82 9.93 18.42
C LEU A 233 -4.83 8.44 18.07
N SER A 234 -3.67 7.90 17.68
CA SER A 234 -3.50 6.49 17.35
C SER A 234 -2.05 6.08 17.57
N ALA A 235 -1.79 4.78 17.71
CA ALA A 235 -0.43 4.26 17.71
C ALA A 235 0.24 4.51 16.35
N GLY A 236 -0.53 4.48 15.26
CA GLY A 236 -0.03 4.81 13.93
C GLY A 236 0.53 6.23 13.82
N ASP A 237 -0.19 7.24 14.32
CA ASP A 237 0.27 8.64 14.30
C ASP A 237 1.57 8.81 15.10
N PHE A 238 1.66 8.17 16.28
CA PHE A 238 2.86 8.20 17.11
C PHE A 238 4.04 7.48 16.44
N TYR A 239 3.77 6.34 15.80
CA TYR A 239 4.78 5.58 15.08
C TYR A 239 5.38 6.37 13.92
N LEU A 240 4.56 7.08 13.15
CA LEU A 240 5.05 7.91 12.05
C LEU A 240 5.90 9.09 12.56
N ALA A 241 5.47 9.73 13.64
CA ALA A 241 6.21 10.86 14.23
C ALA A 241 7.52 10.44 14.91
N SER A 242 7.64 9.19 15.38
CA SER A 242 8.89 8.69 15.97
C SER A 242 9.93 8.25 14.93
N ARG A 243 9.55 8.15 13.65
CA ARG A 243 10.44 7.80 12.54
C ARG A 243 10.98 9.00 11.76
N SER A 244 10.39 10.18 11.94
CA SER A 244 10.76 11.45 11.29
C SER A 244 11.81 12.22 12.09
#